data_AF-A0A975Y0Q4-F1
#
_entry.id   AF-A0A975Y0Q4-F1
#
_cell.length_a   1.000
_cell.length_b   1.000
_cell.length_c   1.000
_cell.angle_alpha   90.00
_cell.angle_beta   90.00
_cell.angle_gamma   90.00
#
_symmetry.space_group_name_H-M   'P 1'
#
loop_
_entity.id
_entity.type
_entity.pdbx_description
1 polymer ?
#
loop_
_entity_poly.entity_id
_entity_poly.type
_entity_poly.pdbx_seq_one_letter_code
_entity_poly.pdbx_strand_id
1 'polypeptide(L)'
;MKALSGRLKVRGREAARNVGRFRAGVQAEGIDALRDRVAVLEDEVQECRQLNLRLAELTDVVQELLLPVAARDEQRITEALEKYSRGL
;
A
#
# COMPACT_ATOMS: atom_id res chain seq x y z
N MET A 1 12.72 6.09 60.50
CA MET A 1 12.02 6.78 59.39
C MET A 1 12.82 6.95 58.09
N LYS A 2 14.15 7.18 58.08
CA LYS A 2 14.95 7.37 56.85
C LYS A 2 14.94 6.20 55.84
N ALA A 3 14.91 4.95 56.33
CA ALA A 3 14.91 3.76 55.46
C ALA A 3 13.61 3.53 54.67
N LEU A 4 12.46 4.01 55.15
CA LEU A 4 11.19 3.95 54.42
C LEU A 4 11.15 4.97 53.27
N SER A 5 11.69 6.17 53.49
CA SER A 5 11.73 7.25 52.49
C SER A 5 12.59 6.87 51.27
N GLY A 6 13.72 6.19 51.49
CA GLY A 6 14.57 5.68 50.40
C GLY A 6 13.86 4.64 49.53
N ARG A 7 13.13 3.70 50.16
CA ARG A 7 12.35 2.67 49.46
C ARG A 7 11.21 3.25 48.61
N LEU A 8 10.52 4.29 49.11
CA LEU A 8 9.49 4.99 48.34
C LEU A 8 10.07 5.70 47.10
N LYS A 9 11.23 6.35 47.22
CA LYS A 9 11.88 7.03 46.08
C LYS A 9 12.31 6.05 44.98
N VAL A 10 12.80 4.86 45.35
CA VAL A 10 13.19 3.82 44.39
C VAL A 10 11.96 3.26 43.66
N ARG A 11 10.89 2.91 44.39
CA ARG A 11 9.63 2.46 43.77
C ARG A 11 9.02 3.51 42.84
N GLY A 12 9.08 4.79 43.20
CA GLY A 12 8.61 5.89 42.34
C GLY A 12 9.41 5.99 41.02
N ARG A 13 10.73 5.80 41.07
CA ARG A 13 11.59 5.79 39.86
C ARG A 13 11.35 4.57 38.97
N GLU A 14 11.10 3.40 39.56
CA GLU A 14 10.77 2.19 38.80
C GLU A 14 9.41 2.29 38.13
N ALA A 15 8.40 2.81 38.86
CA ALA A 15 7.09 3.08 38.28
C ALA A 15 7.15 4.05 37.10
N ALA A 16 7.89 5.16 37.23
CA ALA A 16 8.08 6.11 36.13
C ALA A 16 8.77 5.48 34.90
N ARG A 17 9.79 4.63 35.12
CA ARG A 17 10.47 3.89 34.02
C ARG A 17 9.53 2.92 33.32
N ASN A 18 8.72 2.18 34.07
CA ASN A 18 7.79 1.20 33.51
C ASN A 18 6.69 1.89 32.67
N VAL A 19 6.18 3.04 33.12
CA VAL A 19 5.20 3.83 32.36
C VAL A 19 5.81 4.38 31.07
N GLY A 20 7.06 4.87 31.11
CA GLY A 20 7.77 5.32 29.91
C GLY A 20 7.98 4.21 28.89
N ARG A 21 8.41 3.02 29.35
CA ARG A 21 8.60 1.84 28.50
C ARG A 21 7.28 1.36 27.88
N PHE A 22 6.19 1.36 28.65
CA PHE A 22 4.87 0.98 28.15
C PHE A 22 4.39 1.94 27.05
N ARG A 23 4.49 3.25 27.27
CA ARG A 23 4.11 4.25 26.26
C ARG A 23 4.94 4.12 24.97
N ALA A 24 6.25 3.91 25.09
CA ALA A 24 7.10 3.69 23.93
C ALA A 24 6.72 2.40 23.18
N GLY A 25 6.36 1.33 23.89
CA GLY A 25 5.87 0.08 23.30
C GLY A 25 4.57 0.27 22.52
N VAL A 26 3.57 0.91 23.12
CA VAL A 26 2.29 1.20 22.46
C VAL A 26 2.47 2.11 21.24
N GLN A 27 3.39 3.07 21.31
CA GLN A 27 3.68 3.95 20.18
C GLN A 27 4.40 3.23 19.04
N ALA A 28 5.35 2.34 19.35
CA ALA A 28 6.03 1.51 18.36
C ALA A 28 5.04 0.56 17.66
N GLU A 29 4.18 -0.10 18.42
CA GLU A 29 3.13 -0.98 17.88
C GLU A 29 2.17 -0.22 16.95
N GLY A 30 1.79 1.02 17.31
CA GLY A 30 0.98 1.88 16.44
C GLY A 30 1.69 2.28 15.14
N ILE A 31 3.01 2.51 15.17
CA ILE A 31 3.81 2.82 13.98
C ILE A 31 3.91 1.61 13.07
N ASP A 32 4.15 0.42 13.63
CA ASP A 32 4.28 -0.81 12.86
C ASP A 32 2.93 -1.20 12.21
N ALA A 33 1.82 -1.09 12.95
CA ALA A 33 0.49 -1.28 12.38
C ALA A 33 0.16 -0.29 11.23
N LEU A 34 0.65 0.96 11.31
CA LEU A 34 0.50 1.91 10.21
C LEU A 34 1.37 1.54 9.01
N ARG A 35 2.60 1.07 9.23
CA ARG A 35 3.49 0.61 8.15
C ARG A 35 2.90 -0.57 7.40
N ASP A 36 2.36 -1.55 8.11
CA ASP A 36 1.72 -2.72 7.51
C ASP A 36 0.51 -2.29 6.66
N ARG A 37 -0.32 -1.38 7.17
CA ARG A 37 -1.44 -0.83 6.41
C ARG A 37 -1.01 -0.05 5.18
N VAL A 38 0.07 0.73 5.27
CA VAL A 38 0.62 1.46 4.12
C VAL A 38 1.14 0.49 3.07
N ALA A 39 1.86 -0.57 3.47
CA ALA A 39 2.36 -1.57 2.53
C ALA A 39 1.22 -2.24 1.74
N VAL A 40 0.14 -2.64 2.41
CA VAL A 40 -1.05 -3.21 1.75
C VAL A 40 -1.67 -2.19 0.77
N LEU A 41 -1.83 -0.93 1.17
CA LEU A 41 -2.36 0.10 0.28
C LEU A 41 -1.44 0.39 -0.90
N GLU A 42 -0.13 0.35 -0.71
CA GLU A 42 0.86 0.50 -1.79
C GLU A 42 0.73 -0.64 -2.81
N ASP A 43 0.57 -1.89 -2.35
CA ASP A 43 0.34 -3.05 -3.21
C ASP A 43 -0.97 -2.92 -3.99
N GLU A 44 -2.08 -2.55 -3.33
CA GLU A 44 -3.39 -2.32 -3.97
C GLU A 44 -3.32 -1.20 -5.02
N VAL A 45 -2.56 -0.13 -4.75
CA VAL A 45 -2.35 0.98 -5.70
C VAL A 45 -1.55 0.52 -6.92
N GLN A 46 -0.53 -0.34 -6.73
CA GLN A 46 0.22 -0.91 -7.86
C GLN A 46 -0.67 -1.80 -8.72
N GLU A 47 -1.52 -2.62 -8.11
CA GLU A 47 -2.52 -3.42 -8.83
C GLU A 47 -3.47 -2.53 -9.64
N CYS A 48 -4.04 -1.49 -9.01
CA CYS A 48 -4.90 -0.51 -9.69
C CYS A 48 -4.20 0.15 -10.90
N ARG A 49 -2.92 0.50 -10.76
CA ARG A 49 -2.13 1.08 -11.86
C ARG A 49 -2.00 0.08 -13.01
N GLN A 50 -1.69 -1.18 -12.73
CA GLN A 50 -1.58 -2.22 -13.76
C GLN A 50 -2.91 -2.45 -14.47
N LEU A 51 -4.03 -2.51 -13.73
CA LEU A 51 -5.37 -2.65 -14.30
C LEU A 51 -5.74 -1.46 -15.20
N ASN A 52 -5.43 -0.24 -14.78
CA ASN A 52 -5.70 0.95 -15.59
C ASN A 52 -4.90 0.98 -16.90
N LEU A 53 -3.65 0.49 -16.90
CA LEU A 53 -2.86 0.35 -18.13
C LEU A 53 -3.51 -0.65 -19.09
N ARG A 54 -3.96 -1.80 -18.58
CA ARG A 54 -4.67 -2.81 -19.38
C ARG A 54 -5.99 -2.27 -19.93
N LEU A 55 -6.73 -1.51 -19.13
CA LEU A 55 -7.97 -0.87 -19.56
C LEU A 55 -7.72 0.15 -20.68
N ALA A 56 -6.63 0.93 -20.60
CA ALA A 56 -6.26 1.87 -21.66
C ALA A 56 -5.97 1.13 -22.97
N GLU A 57 -5.19 0.04 -22.93
CA GLU A 57 -4.90 -0.80 -24.10
C GLU A 57 -6.18 -1.39 -24.72
N LEU A 58 -7.10 -1.87 -23.89
CA LEU A 58 -8.39 -2.38 -24.37
C LEU A 58 -9.25 -1.27 -25.00
N THR A 59 -9.21 -0.07 -24.42
CA THR A 59 -9.95 1.09 -24.94
C THR A 59 -9.43 1.50 -26.31
N ASP A 60 -8.12 1.44 -26.55
CA ASP A 60 -7.53 1.69 -27.87
C ASP A 60 -8.06 0.71 -28.93
N VAL A 61 -8.16 -0.58 -28.59
CA VAL A 61 -8.75 -1.60 -29.49
C VAL A 61 -10.21 -1.31 -29.77
N VAL A 62 -11.00 -1.01 -28.73
CA VAL A 62 -12.42 -0.67 -28.87
C VAL A 62 -12.59 0.57 -29.74
N GLN A 63 -11.76 1.60 -29.56
CA GLN A 63 -11.81 2.81 -30.37
C GLN A 63 -11.62 2.52 -31.85
N GLU A 64 -10.66 1.66 -32.20
CA GLU A 64 -10.40 1.26 -33.58
C GLU A 64 -11.56 0.42 -34.16
N LEU A 65 -12.14 -0.48 -33.36
CA LEU A 65 -13.32 -1.24 -33.76
C LEU A 65 -14.58 -0.39 -33.98
N LEU A 66 -14.65 0.82 -33.42
CA LEU A 66 -15.76 1.74 -33.69
C LEU A 66 -15.63 2.46 -35.04
N LEU A 67 -14.47 2.41 -35.71
CA LEU A 67 -14.32 2.97 -37.05
C LEU A 67 -15.06 2.12 -38.09
N PRO A 68 -15.57 2.73 -39.18
CA PRO A 68 -16.07 1.98 -40.33
C PRO A 68 -14.98 1.06 -40.87
N VAL A 69 -15.33 -0.16 -41.31
CA VAL A 69 -14.36 -1.20 -41.74
C VAL A 69 -13.34 -0.68 -42.76
N ALA A 70 -13.76 0.19 -43.69
CA ALA A 70 -12.87 0.76 -44.70
C ALA A 70 -11.81 1.74 -44.15
N ALA A 71 -11.97 2.21 -42.91
CA ALA A 71 -11.08 3.14 -42.23
C ALA A 71 -10.36 2.51 -41.03
N ARG A 72 -10.60 1.21 -40.76
CA ARG A 72 -9.93 0.47 -39.69
C ARG A 72 -8.51 0.12 -40.09
N ASP A 73 -7.60 0.27 -39.14
CA ASP A 73 -6.26 -0.28 -39.21
C ASP A 73 -6.22 -1.66 -38.54
N GLU A 74 -6.41 -2.70 -39.36
CA GLU A 74 -6.39 -4.10 -38.90
C GLU A 74 -5.02 -4.52 -38.35
N GLN A 75 -3.93 -3.89 -38.82
CA GLN A 75 -2.59 -4.16 -38.32
C GLN A 75 -2.45 -3.61 -36.89
N ARG A 76 -2.90 -2.36 -36.66
CA ARG A 76 -2.91 -1.74 -35.34
C ARG A 76 -3.79 -2.49 -34.34
N ILE A 77 -4.95 -3.00 -34.76
CA ILE A 77 -5.80 -3.87 -33.92
C ILE A 77 -5.04 -5.13 -33.51
N THR A 78 -4.41 -5.81 -34.48
CA THR A 78 -3.66 -7.06 -34.23
C THR A 78 -2.51 -6.82 -33.25
N GLU A 79 -1.72 -5.76 -33.45
CA GLU A 79 -0.61 -5.40 -32.56
C GLU A 79 -1.09 -5.09 -31.13
N ALA A 80 -2.19 -4.37 -30.99
CA ALA A 80 -2.78 -4.05 -29.69
C ALA A 80 -3.32 -5.31 -28.97
N LEU A 81 -3.96 -6.22 -29.71
CA LEU A 81 -4.43 -7.51 -29.17
C LEU A 81 -3.27 -8.42 -28.74
N GLU A 82 -2.18 -8.47 -29.51
CA GLU A 82 -0.97 -9.22 -29.13
C GLU A 82 -0.30 -8.63 -27.89
N LYS A 83 -0.27 -7.30 -27.77
CA LYS A 83 0.25 -6.61 -26.59
C LYS A 83 -0.57 -6.95 -25.35
N TYR A 84 -1.89 -6.85 -25.46
CA TYR A 84 -2.81 -7.23 -24.38
C TYR A 84 -2.65 -8.71 -23.99
N SER A 85 -2.57 -9.62 -24.98
CA SER A 85 -2.49 -11.06 -24.76
C SER A 85 -1.18 -11.50 -24.11
N ARG A 86 -0.06 -10.82 -24.38
CA ARG A 86 1.22 -11.08 -23.70
C ARG A 86 1.24 -10.61 -22.24
N GLY A 87 0.29 -9.76 -21.86
CA GLY A 87 0.12 -9.29 -20.49
C GLY A 87 -0.78 -10.18 -19.63
N LEU A 88 -1.37 -11.25 -20.18
CA LEU A 88 -2.10 -12.32 -19.46
C LEU A 88 -1.14 -13.35 -18.87
#